data_AF-A0A5N9F0H3-F1
#
_entry.id   AF-A0A5N9F0H3-F1
#
_cell.length_a   1.000
_cell.length_b   1.000
_cell.length_c   1.000
_cell.angle_alpha   90.00
_cell.angle_beta   90.00
_cell.angle_gamma   90.00
#
_symmetry.space_group_name_H-M   'P 1'
#
loop_
_entity.id
_entity.type
_entity.pdbx_description
1 polymer ?
#
loop_
_entity_poly.entity_id
_entity_poly.type
_entity_poly.pdbx_seq_one_letter_code
_entity_poly.pdbx_strand_id
1 'polypeptide(L)'
;MVKAGSPARKLGMVSDEEIAEAVCVVLGRSYGIAREQASAPAAKLLGYNRNTEAIKDRMDGVIAALLSEGRLEDDGDHLVLGTPSEN
;
A
#
# COMPACT_ATOMS: atom_id res chain seq x y z
N MET A 1 -5.60 -20.30 -21.82
CA MET A 1 -5.45 -18.87 -21.46
C MET A 1 -4.07 -18.66 -20.88
N VAL A 2 -3.17 -18.05 -21.65
CA VAL A 2 -1.81 -17.72 -21.18
C VAL A 2 -1.92 -16.56 -20.20
N LYS A 3 -1.52 -16.79 -18.94
CA LYS A 3 -1.40 -15.72 -17.95
C LYS A 3 -0.17 -14.92 -18.37
N ALA A 4 -0.37 -13.77 -19.01
CA ALA A 4 0.71 -12.84 -19.31
C ALA A 4 1.39 -12.48 -17.97
N GLY A 5 2.59 -13.00 -17.76
CA GLY A 5 3.43 -12.57 -16.67
C GLY A 5 3.81 -11.13 -16.96
N SER A 6 3.19 -10.18 -16.25
CA SER A 6 3.57 -8.78 -16.33
C SER A 6 5.08 -8.66 -16.10
N PRO A 7 5.84 -7.95 -16.95
CA PRO A 7 7.22 -7.65 -16.64
C PRO A 7 7.20 -6.92 -15.29
N ALA A 8 7.89 -7.47 -14.29
CA ALA A 8 7.95 -6.88 -12.96
C ALA A 8 8.36 -5.40 -13.14
N ARG A 9 7.47 -4.47 -12.77
CA ARG A 9 7.75 -3.02 -12.91
C ARG A 9 9.02 -2.72 -12.12
N LYS A 10 9.96 -1.98 -12.72
CA LYS A 10 11.16 -1.52 -11.99
C LYS A 10 10.73 -0.58 -10.87
N LEU A 11 11.43 -0.65 -9.75
CA LEU A 11 11.14 0.05 -8.50
C LEU A 11 11.01 1.58 -8.64
N GLY A 12 11.54 2.18 -9.71
CA GLY A 12 11.43 3.61 -10.03
C GLY A 12 10.34 4.01 -11.03
N MET A 13 9.50 3.07 -11.51
CA MET A 13 8.41 3.35 -12.46
C MET A 13 7.05 3.54 -11.79
N VAL A 14 6.99 3.44 -10.47
CA VAL A 14 5.76 3.65 -9.69
C VAL A 14 5.93 4.95 -8.91
N SER A 15 4.99 5.87 -9.07
CA SER A 15 4.95 7.12 -8.29
C SER A 15 4.47 6.85 -6.86
N ASP A 16 4.83 7.71 -5.91
CA ASP A 16 4.37 7.56 -4.52
C ASP A 16 2.83 7.65 -4.42
N GLU A 17 2.19 8.40 -5.31
CA GLU A 17 0.72 8.46 -5.43
C GLU A 17 0.09 7.12 -5.89
N GLU A 18 0.73 6.39 -6.81
CA GLU A 18 0.27 5.04 -7.18
C GLU A 18 0.45 4.06 -6.00
N ILE A 19 1.50 4.23 -5.21
CA ILE A 19 1.72 3.42 -3.99
C ILE A 19 0.62 3.71 -2.98
N ALA A 20 0.28 4.98 -2.78
CA ALA A 20 -0.78 5.40 -1.87
C ALA A 20 -2.15 4.81 -2.28
N GLU A 21 -2.49 4.88 -3.57
CA GLU A 21 -3.70 4.27 -4.12
C GLU A 21 -3.72 2.75 -3.90
N ALA A 22 -2.61 2.06 -4.17
CA ALA A 22 -2.52 0.62 -3.96
C ALA A 22 -2.71 0.23 -2.48
N VAL A 23 -2.11 0.99 -1.56
CA VAL A 23 -2.29 0.82 -0.11
C VAL A 23 -3.75 1.03 0.28
N CYS A 24 -4.38 2.12 -0.18
CA CYS A 24 -5.79 2.41 0.06
C CYS A 24 -6.72 1.27 -0.42
N VAL A 25 -6.46 0.73 -1.62
CA VAL A 25 -7.23 -0.38 -2.18
C VAL A 25 -7.08 -1.66 -1.36
N VAL A 26 -5.89 -1.95 -0.83
CA VAL A 26 -5.69 -3.10 0.07
C VAL A 26 -6.50 -2.90 1.35
N LEU A 27 -6.38 -1.74 1.97
CA LEU A 27 -7.03 -1.43 3.24
C LEU A 27 -8.55 -1.48 3.14
N GLY A 28 -9.11 -0.90 2.06
CA GLY A 28 -10.54 -0.96 1.77
C GLY A 28 -11.07 -2.37 1.50
N ARG A 29 -10.19 -3.33 1.16
CA ARG A 29 -10.56 -4.74 0.96
C ARG A 29 -10.35 -5.62 2.19
N SER A 30 -9.50 -5.19 3.14
CA SER A 30 -9.07 -6.00 4.29
C SER A 30 -9.79 -5.70 5.60
N TYR A 31 -10.64 -4.65 5.69
CA TYR A 31 -11.28 -4.21 6.95
C TYR A 31 -10.27 -3.99 8.10
N GLY A 32 -9.06 -3.56 7.76
CA GLY A 32 -7.93 -3.48 8.69
C GLY A 32 -6.83 -4.48 8.33
N ILE A 33 -5.60 -4.01 8.17
CA ILE A 33 -4.43 -4.87 7.98
C ILE A 33 -3.28 -4.34 8.82
N ALA A 34 -2.53 -5.24 9.46
CA ALA A 34 -1.33 -4.83 10.18
C ALA A 34 -0.38 -4.08 9.26
N ARG A 35 0.23 -2.98 9.74
CA ARG A 35 1.14 -2.14 8.96
C ARG A 35 2.23 -2.95 8.25
N GLU A 36 2.80 -3.92 8.96
CA GLU A 36 3.83 -4.79 8.42
C GLU A 36 3.33 -5.69 7.28
N GLN A 37 2.06 -6.08 7.35
CA GLN A 37 1.38 -6.91 6.37
C GLN A 37 0.83 -6.10 5.20
N ALA A 38 0.71 -4.77 5.31
CA ALA A 38 0.18 -3.90 4.25
C ALA A 38 1.10 -3.83 3.01
N SER A 39 2.42 -3.91 3.22
CA SER A 39 3.42 -3.76 2.16
C SER A 39 3.34 -4.86 1.09
N ALA A 40 3.24 -6.13 1.49
CA ALA A 40 3.22 -7.27 0.57
C ALA A 40 2.02 -7.28 -0.42
N PRO A 41 0.75 -7.12 0.00
CA PRO A 41 -0.39 -7.06 -0.89
C PRO A 41 -0.39 -5.78 -1.74
N ALA A 42 0.06 -4.63 -1.22
CA ALA A 42 0.20 -3.41 -2.01
C ALA A 42 1.25 -3.60 -3.11
N ALA A 43 2.40 -4.21 -2.79
CA ALA A 43 3.45 -4.52 -3.76
C ALA A 43 2.93 -5.45 -4.86
N LYS A 44 2.13 -6.45 -4.48
CA LYS A 44 1.51 -7.39 -5.42
C LYS A 44 0.52 -6.70 -6.36
N LEU A 45 -0.28 -5.74 -5.88
CA LEU A 45 -1.17 -4.93 -6.72
C LEU A 45 -0.41 -4.09 -7.74
N LEU A 46 0.75 -3.54 -7.35
CA LEU A 46 1.60 -2.73 -8.22
C LEU A 46 2.37 -3.54 -9.27
N GLY A 47 2.29 -4.88 -9.22
CA GLY A 47 2.97 -5.78 -10.14
C GLY A 47 4.39 -6.13 -9.72
N TYR A 48 4.78 -5.87 -8.47
CA TYR A 48 6.05 -6.36 -7.94
C TYR A 48 5.94 -7.84 -7.62
N ASN A 49 6.89 -8.61 -8.15
CA ASN A 49 6.95 -10.06 -7.93
C ASN A 49 7.66 -10.44 -6.62
N ARG A 50 8.47 -9.52 -6.06
CA ARG A 50 9.17 -9.68 -4.79
C ARG A 50 8.95 -8.44 -3.94
N ASN A 51 8.68 -8.63 -2.65
CA ASN A 51 8.67 -7.56 -1.66
C ASN A 51 10.08 -7.46 -1.04
N THR A 52 10.98 -6.72 -1.68
CA THR A 52 12.33 -6.48 -1.15
C THR A 52 12.30 -5.44 -0.04
N GLU A 53 13.34 -5.37 0.80
CA GLU A 53 13.44 -4.35 1.86
C GLU A 53 13.31 -2.93 1.30
N ALA A 54 13.86 -2.65 0.12
CA ALA A 54 13.71 -1.35 -0.53
C ALA A 54 12.25 -1.01 -0.92
N ILE A 55 11.44 -2.02 -1.29
CA ILE A 55 10.01 -1.82 -1.56
C ILE A 55 9.27 -1.59 -0.24
N LYS A 56 9.61 -2.38 0.79
CA LYS A 56 9.04 -2.25 2.13
C LYS A 56 9.29 -0.85 2.69
N ASP A 57 10.54 -0.37 2.65
CA ASP A 57 10.95 0.95 3.14
C ASP A 57 10.20 2.08 2.41
N ARG A 58 10.14 2.00 1.07
CA ARG A 58 9.39 2.97 0.27
C ARG A 58 7.90 2.98 0.60
N MET A 59 7.29 1.80 0.74
CA MET A 59 5.88 1.69 1.13
C MET A 59 5.63 2.21 2.53
N ASP A 60 6.52 1.93 3.47
CA ASP A 60 6.40 2.40 4.84
C ASP A 60 6.45 3.94 4.90
N GLY A 61 7.33 4.56 4.10
CA GLY A 61 7.37 6.01 3.94
C GLY A 61 6.06 6.61 3.41
N VAL A 62 5.44 5.97 2.41
CA VAL A 62 4.14 6.41 1.89
C VAL A 62 3.01 6.20 2.90
N ILE A 63 3.00 5.07 3.62
CA ILE A 63 2.02 4.82 4.69
C ILE A 63 2.16 5.87 5.80
N ALA A 64 3.40 6.21 6.20
CA ALA A 64 3.67 7.26 7.18
C ALA A 64 3.14 8.62 6.70
N ALA A 65 3.34 8.97 5.43
CA ALA A 65 2.80 10.19 4.85
C ALA A 65 1.26 10.20 4.91
N LEU A 66 0.61 9.11 4.51
CA LEU A 66 -0.86 9.02 4.51
C LEU A 66 -1.47 9.09 5.92
N LEU A 67 -0.81 8.53 6.93
CA LEU A 67 -1.18 8.70 8.34
C LEU A 67 -1.04 10.16 8.77
N SER A 68 0.07 10.81 8.41
CA SER A 68 0.28 12.23 8.70
C SER A 68 -0.72 13.14 8.00
N GLU A 69 -1.21 12.75 6.82
CA GLU A 69 -2.25 13.45 6.07
C GLU A 69 -3.67 13.16 6.59
N GLY A 70 -3.84 12.21 7.51
CA GLY A 70 -5.15 11.78 8.03
C GLY A 70 -5.97 10.96 7.03
N ARG A 71 -5.35 10.49 5.94
CA ARG A 71 -5.99 9.62 4.95
C ARG A 71 -6.07 8.17 5.43
N LEU A 72 -5.13 7.78 6.28
CA LEU A 72 -5.14 6.52 7.01
C LEU A 72 -5.24 6.81 8.50
N GLU A 73 -5.80 5.86 9.22
CA GLU A 73 -5.83 5.87 10.68
C GLU A 73 -5.18 4.60 11.21
N ASP A 74 -4.48 4.75 12.33
CA ASP A 74 -3.88 3.65 13.09
C ASP A 74 -4.89 3.20 14.15
N ASP A 75 -5.57 2.08 13.89
CA ASP A 75 -6.49 1.41 14.83
C ASP A 75 -5.68 0.43 15.70
N GLY A 76 -4.65 0.95 16.37
CA GLY A 76 -3.75 0.23 17.25
C GLY A 76 -2.78 -0.71 16.54
N ASP A 77 -3.25 -1.90 16.15
CA ASP A 77 -2.45 -2.92 15.44
C ASP A 77 -2.76 -2.97 13.93
N HIS A 78 -3.83 -2.30 13.50
CA HIS A 78 -4.31 -2.34 12.13
C HIS A 78 -4.36 -0.94 11.52
N LEU A 79 -3.91 -0.83 10.29
CA LEU A 79 -4.18 0.35 9.48
C LEU A 79 -5.60 0.23 8.94
N VAL A 80 -6.37 1.32 9.05
CA VAL A 80 -7.69 1.46 8.47
C VAL A 80 -7.76 2.71 7.58
N LEU A 81 -8.73 2.75 6.68
CA LEU A 81 -8.99 3.96 5.90
C LEU A 81 -9.52 5.03 6.86
N GLY A 82 -8.88 6.21 6.84
CA GLY A 82 -9.40 7.36 7.56
C GLY A 82 -10.80 7.65 7.01
N THR A 83 -11.80 7.65 7.89
CA THR A 83 -13.12 8.12 7.48
C THR A 83 -12.95 9.61 7.15
N PRO A 84 -13.43 10.10 5.98
CA PRO A 84 -13.63 11.52 5.85
C PRO A 84 -14.67 11.86 6.93
N SER A 85 -14.20 12.41 8.04
CA SER A 85 -15.08 12.95 9.06
C SER A 85 -15.84 14.07 8.38
N GLU A 86 -17.03 13.77 7.87
CA GLU A 86 -17.96 14.74 7.33
C GLU A 86 -18.31 15.67 8.51
N ASN A 87 -17.64 16.81 8.57
CA ASN A 87 -18.00 17.90 9.47
C ASN A 87 -18.82 18.94 8.71
#